data_AF-A0A355DEN3-F1
#
_entry.id   AF-A0A355DEN3-F1
#
_cell.length_a   1.000
_cell.length_b   1.000
_cell.length_c   1.000
_cell.angle_alpha   90.00
_cell.angle_beta   90.00
_cell.angle_gamma   90.00
#
_symmetry.space_group_name_H-M   'P 1'
#
loop_
_entity.id
_entity.type
_entity.pdbx_description
1 polymer ?
#
loop_
_entity_poly.entity_id
_entity_poly.type
_entity_poly.pdbx_seq_one_letter_code
_entity_poly.pdbx_strand_id
1 'polypeptide(L)'
;RRRLGEAPPGWVACAIGTDRVFRIPAVRLAEARHACGAETWMYRFSWDSRAFDGMFGASHALEIPFTFNTLDRPGVTLFLGDGPRPDALARTMHDAWIAFIRDGDPTTDAIGPWPSYEPDSRRVMDLDETCGLLADPESDERLAWDGRR
;
A
#
# COMPACT_ATOMS: atom_id res chain seq x y z
N ARG A 1 2.55 -4.75 10.31
CA ARG A 1 2.62 -6.11 10.93
C ARG A 1 2.12 -6.23 12.37
N ARG A 2 1.77 -5.14 13.08
CA ARG A 2 1.11 -5.18 14.41
C ARG A 2 -0.42 -5.41 14.38
N ARG A 3 -0.99 -5.78 13.23
CA ARG A 3 -2.45 -5.97 13.07
C ARG A 3 -2.92 -7.41 13.33
N LEU A 4 -1.99 -8.38 13.36
CA LEU A 4 -2.29 -9.80 13.50
C LEU A 4 -1.80 -10.27 14.89
N GLY A 5 -2.71 -10.40 15.86
CA GLY A 5 -2.42 -10.80 17.24
C GLY A 5 -3.29 -10.09 18.29
N GLU A 6 -2.93 -10.17 19.58
CA GLU A 6 -3.51 -9.36 20.66
C GLU A 6 -3.11 -7.89 20.49
N ALA A 7 -3.78 -7.20 19.57
CA ALA A 7 -3.60 -5.78 19.36
C ALA A 7 -4.39 -4.99 20.41
N PRO A 8 -3.83 -3.88 20.95
CA PRO A 8 -4.60 -2.98 21.80
C PRO A 8 -5.88 -2.50 21.09
N PRO A 9 -6.98 -2.22 21.81
CA PRO A 9 -8.26 -1.83 21.20
C PRO A 9 -8.14 -0.66 20.22
N GLY A 10 -7.24 0.30 20.47
CA GLY A 10 -6.96 1.40 19.56
C GLY A 10 -6.43 0.94 18.19
N TRP A 11 -5.54 -0.05 18.15
CA TRP A 11 -5.02 -0.61 16.90
C TRP A 11 -6.09 -1.38 16.13
N VAL A 12 -6.97 -2.10 16.83
CA VAL A 12 -8.14 -2.75 16.22
C VAL A 12 -9.09 -1.71 15.62
N ALA A 13 -9.38 -0.63 16.34
CA ALA A 13 -10.19 0.47 15.84
C ALA A 13 -9.55 1.14 14.60
N CYS A 14 -8.24 1.35 14.61
CA CYS A 14 -7.50 1.84 13.44
C CYS A 14 -7.56 0.86 12.26
N ALA A 15 -7.48 -0.45 12.50
CA ALA A 15 -7.59 -1.46 11.45
C ALA A 15 -8.98 -1.44 10.81
N ILE A 16 -10.04 -1.45 11.62
CA ILE A 16 -11.43 -1.33 11.14
C ILE A 16 -11.63 -0.01 10.37
N GLY A 17 -11.09 1.10 10.89
CA GLY A 17 -11.15 2.40 10.21
C GLY A 17 -10.40 2.40 8.87
N THR A 18 -9.22 1.77 8.81
CA THR A 18 -8.44 1.60 7.57
C THR A 18 -9.24 0.85 6.53
N ASP A 19 -9.88 -0.25 6.94
CA ASP A 19 -10.70 -1.06 6.05
C ASP A 19 -11.88 -0.27 5.49
N ARG A 20 -12.63 0.37 6.39
CA ARG A 20 -13.83 1.11 6.06
C ARG A 20 -13.56 2.28 5.12
N VAL A 21 -12.52 3.05 5.41
CA VAL A 21 -12.25 4.32 4.71
C VAL A 21 -11.43 4.11 3.44
N PHE A 22 -10.51 3.15 3.42
CA PHE A 22 -9.53 2.99 2.34
C PHE A 22 -9.58 1.63 1.66
N ARG A 23 -9.28 0.54 2.39
CA ARG A 23 -9.01 -0.77 1.76
C ARG A 23 -10.23 -1.34 1.02
N ILE A 24 -11.39 -1.41 1.69
CA ILE A 24 -12.58 -2.04 1.12
C ILE A 24 -13.15 -1.22 -0.05
N PRO A 25 -13.25 0.12 0.01
CA PRO A 25 -13.60 0.92 -1.16
C PRO A 25 -12.64 0.72 -2.34
N ALA A 26 -11.32 0.64 -2.09
CA ALA A 26 -10.33 0.41 -3.14
C ALA A 26 -10.49 -0.96 -3.82
N VAL A 27 -10.69 -2.03 -3.04
CA VAL A 27 -10.97 -3.38 -3.56
C VAL A 27 -12.23 -3.37 -4.44
N ARG A 28 -13.33 -2.80 -3.94
CA ARG A 28 -14.60 -2.72 -4.68
C ARG A 28 -14.46 -1.94 -5.98
N LEU A 29 -13.67 -0.87 -5.98
CA LEU A 29 -13.38 -0.09 -7.19
C LEU A 29 -12.58 -0.92 -8.20
N ALA A 30 -11.56 -1.65 -7.74
CA ALA A 30 -10.76 -2.51 -8.62
C ALA A 30 -11.61 -3.62 -9.25
N GLU A 31 -12.49 -4.26 -8.48
CA GLU A 31 -13.44 -5.27 -8.98
C GLU A 31 -14.44 -4.68 -9.98
N ALA A 32 -14.96 -3.48 -9.71
CA ALA A 32 -15.86 -2.79 -10.64
C ALA A 32 -15.17 -2.41 -11.95
N ARG A 33 -13.91 -1.95 -11.90
CA ARG A 33 -13.10 -1.66 -13.08
C ARG A 33 -12.83 -2.93 -13.91
N HIS A 34 -12.47 -4.03 -13.24
CA HIS A 34 -12.27 -5.32 -13.88
C HIS A 34 -13.55 -5.80 -14.60
N ALA A 35 -14.73 -5.66 -13.98
CA ALA A 35 -16.00 -6.02 -14.59
C ALA A 35 -16.32 -5.21 -15.87
N CYS A 36 -15.73 -4.02 -16.02
CA CYS A 36 -15.80 -3.21 -17.23
C CYS A 36 -14.67 -3.51 -18.25
N GLY A 37 -13.83 -4.51 -17.99
CA GLY A 37 -12.69 -4.86 -18.85
C GLY A 37 -11.50 -3.90 -18.75
N ALA A 38 -11.43 -3.08 -17.69
CA ALA A 38 -10.33 -2.14 -17.50
C ALA A 38 -9.20 -2.75 -16.67
N GLU A 39 -7.97 -2.66 -17.18
CA GLU A 39 -6.78 -3.02 -16.43
C GLU A 39 -6.61 -2.11 -15.20
N THR A 40 -6.18 -2.71 -14.09
CA THR A 40 -6.09 -2.04 -12.79
C THR A 40 -4.92 -2.61 -12.01
N TRP A 41 -4.03 -1.79 -11.49
CA TRP A 41 -2.94 -2.24 -10.63
C TRP A 41 -3.22 -1.79 -9.20
N MET A 42 -3.07 -2.72 -8.25
CA MET A 42 -3.33 -2.46 -6.83
C MET A 42 -2.05 -2.64 -6.03
N TYR A 43 -1.77 -1.71 -5.11
CA TYR A 43 -0.68 -1.82 -4.14
C TYR A 43 -1.17 -1.60 -2.71
N ARG A 44 -0.34 -2.04 -1.77
CA ARG A 44 -0.41 -1.71 -0.34
C ARG A 44 0.92 -1.09 0.04
N PHE A 45 0.90 0.12 0.61
CA PHE A 45 2.09 0.71 1.22
C PHE A 45 2.25 0.18 2.64
N SER A 46 3.36 -0.52 2.90
CA SER A 46 3.58 -1.30 4.13
C SER A 46 4.83 -0.87 4.90
N TRP A 47 5.63 0.04 4.35
CA TRP A 47 6.76 0.61 5.07
C TRP A 47 6.27 1.35 6.32
N ASP A 48 6.69 0.87 7.50
CA ASP A 48 6.30 1.44 8.78
C ASP A 48 7.22 2.63 9.13
N SER A 49 6.61 3.80 9.34
CA SER A 49 7.31 4.96 9.88
C SER A 49 7.94 4.65 11.25
N ARG A 50 9.09 5.26 11.50
CA ARG A 50 9.79 5.24 12.80
C ARG A 50 9.39 6.41 13.69
N ALA A 51 8.56 7.34 13.19
CA ALA A 51 8.08 8.48 13.95
C ALA A 51 7.24 8.03 15.15
N PHE A 52 7.34 8.76 16.26
CA PHE A 52 6.64 8.46 17.52
C PHE A 52 6.86 7.01 17.98
N ASP A 53 8.11 6.55 18.02
CA ASP A 53 8.50 5.19 18.40
C ASP A 53 7.79 4.10 17.57
N GLY A 54 7.54 4.40 16.30
CA GLY A 54 6.85 3.52 15.35
C GLY A 54 5.34 3.44 15.55
N MET A 55 4.75 4.31 16.37
CA MET A 55 3.29 4.39 16.55
C MET A 55 2.58 4.88 15.28
N PHE A 56 3.29 5.62 14.42
CA PHE A 56 2.72 6.14 13.18
C PHE A 56 2.45 5.04 12.14
N GLY A 57 3.32 4.02 12.07
CA GLY A 57 3.23 2.91 11.11
C GLY A 57 3.13 3.39 9.66
N ALA A 58 2.55 2.57 8.77
CA ALA A 58 2.17 2.95 7.42
C ALA A 58 0.87 3.81 7.40
N SER A 59 0.96 5.06 7.85
CA SER A 59 -0.20 5.95 7.99
C SER A 59 -0.69 6.55 6.67
N HIS A 60 -1.87 7.20 6.71
CA HIS A 60 -2.40 7.96 5.58
C HIS A 60 -1.39 8.99 5.05
N ALA A 61 -1.28 9.08 3.72
CA ALA A 61 -0.44 10.02 2.96
C ALA A 61 1.08 9.83 3.12
N LEU A 62 1.53 8.81 3.86
CA LEU A 62 2.96 8.57 4.10
C LEU A 62 3.72 8.15 2.84
N GLU A 63 3.03 7.56 1.86
CA GLU A 63 3.60 7.10 0.60
C GLU A 63 3.89 8.25 -0.38
N ILE A 64 3.27 9.42 -0.21
CA ILE A 64 3.40 10.57 -1.13
C ILE A 64 4.88 10.93 -1.41
N PRO A 65 5.74 11.18 -0.41
CA PRO A 65 7.13 11.55 -0.68
C PRO A 65 7.94 10.40 -1.30
N PHE A 66 7.50 9.14 -1.19
CA PHE A 66 8.07 7.99 -1.91
C PHE A 66 7.66 8.01 -3.38
N THR A 67 6.38 8.19 -3.68
CA THR A 67 5.84 8.35 -5.04
C THR A 67 6.58 9.41 -5.84
N PHE A 68 6.94 10.52 -5.21
CA PHE A 68 7.63 11.64 -5.86
C PHE A 68 9.16 11.60 -5.74
N ASN A 69 9.74 10.60 -5.06
CA ASN A 69 11.17 10.54 -4.74
C ASN A 69 11.71 11.85 -4.11
N THR A 70 11.02 12.31 -3.06
CA THR A 70 11.24 13.61 -2.39
C THR A 70 11.48 13.46 -0.88
N LEU A 71 12.09 12.36 -0.45
CA LEU A 71 12.36 12.08 0.97
C LEU A 71 13.30 13.10 1.63
N ASP A 72 14.01 13.91 0.85
CA ASP A 72 14.93 14.95 1.29
C ASP A 72 14.24 16.30 1.56
N ARG A 73 12.94 16.43 1.27
CA ARG A 73 12.24 17.71 1.41
C ARG A 73 11.98 18.08 2.87
N PRO A 74 12.02 19.39 3.20
CA PRO A 74 11.75 19.87 4.55
C PRO A 74 10.41 19.33 5.10
N GLY A 75 10.41 18.88 6.34
CA GLY A 75 9.23 18.35 7.03
C GLY A 75 8.97 16.87 6.81
N VAL A 76 9.51 16.23 5.76
CA VAL A 76 9.29 14.79 5.50
C VAL A 76 9.87 13.92 6.62
N THR A 77 11.04 14.29 7.16
CA THR A 77 11.69 13.55 8.25
C THR A 77 10.81 13.43 9.50
N LEU A 78 9.91 14.38 9.77
CA LEU A 78 8.97 14.29 10.89
C LEU A 78 8.05 13.07 10.78
N PHE A 79 7.69 12.69 9.55
CA PHE A 79 6.82 11.55 9.27
C PHE A 79 7.59 10.25 9.05
N LEU A 80 8.87 10.30 8.65
CA LEU A 80 9.70 9.11 8.54
C LEU A 80 10.21 8.62 9.90
N GLY A 81 10.48 9.56 10.82
CA GLY A 81 11.19 9.31 12.06
C GLY A 81 12.70 9.22 11.87
N ASP A 82 13.42 9.12 12.99
CA ASP A 82 14.88 9.09 12.99
C ASP A 82 15.45 7.81 12.33
N GLY A 83 16.64 7.95 11.76
CA GLY A 83 17.40 6.85 11.15
C GLY A 83 17.62 6.99 9.64
N PRO A 84 18.13 5.93 8.98
CA PRO A 84 18.43 5.97 7.55
C PRO A 84 17.18 6.20 6.71
N ARG A 85 17.25 7.10 5.73
CA ARG A 85 16.14 7.30 4.78
C ARG A 85 15.93 6.04 3.93
N PRO A 86 14.67 5.65 3.67
CA PRO A 86 14.33 4.51 2.81
C PRO A 86 14.45 4.88 1.31
N ASP A 87 15.60 5.41 0.90
CA ASP A 87 15.83 5.94 -0.45
C ASP A 87 15.70 4.84 -1.54
N ALA A 88 15.97 3.58 -1.20
CA ALA A 88 15.79 2.46 -2.13
C ALA A 88 14.31 2.23 -2.49
N LEU A 89 13.43 2.18 -1.49
CA LEU A 89 11.99 2.06 -1.70
C LEU A 89 11.43 3.26 -2.48
N ALA A 90 11.88 4.48 -2.16
CA ALA A 90 11.43 5.68 -2.87
C ALA A 90 11.77 5.62 -4.36
N ARG A 91 12.99 5.19 -4.72
CA ARG A 91 13.37 5.01 -6.13
C ARG A 91 12.54 3.92 -6.81
N THR A 92 12.43 2.74 -6.20
CA THR A 92 11.63 1.63 -6.77
C THR A 92 10.18 2.03 -7.02
N MET A 93 9.55 2.71 -6.06
CA MET A 93 8.16 3.17 -6.18
C MET A 93 8.02 4.28 -7.23
N HIS A 94 8.94 5.24 -7.25
CA HIS A 94 8.92 6.33 -8.23
C HIS A 94 9.10 5.82 -9.66
N ASP A 95 10.02 4.87 -9.87
CA ASP A 95 10.26 4.26 -11.17
C ASP A 95 9.04 3.48 -11.66
N ALA A 96 8.34 2.76 -10.78
CA ALA A 96 7.08 2.07 -11.11
C ALA A 96 5.96 3.06 -11.49
N TRP A 97 5.85 4.18 -10.79
CA TRP A 97 4.90 5.25 -11.15
C TRP A 97 5.23 5.88 -12.51
N ILE A 98 6.50 6.13 -12.81
CA ILE A 98 6.94 6.63 -14.12
C ILE A 98 6.62 5.62 -15.22
N ALA A 99 6.91 4.33 -15.00
CA ALA A 99 6.62 3.26 -15.96
C ALA A 99 5.12 3.20 -16.27
N PHE A 100 4.27 3.25 -15.24
CA PHE A 100 2.82 3.29 -15.43
C PHE A 100 2.34 4.51 -16.22
N ILE A 101 2.86 5.71 -15.90
CA ILE A 101 2.49 6.94 -16.61
C ILE A 101 2.92 6.89 -18.08
N ARG A 102 4.09 6.32 -18.38
CA ARG A 102 4.65 6.26 -19.72
C ARG A 102 4.00 5.18 -20.58
N ASP A 103 3.84 3.99 -20.02
CA ASP A 103 3.56 2.76 -20.78
C ASP A 103 2.23 2.10 -20.41
N GLY A 104 1.59 2.54 -19.32
CA GLY A 104 0.40 1.88 -18.77
C GLY A 104 0.70 0.62 -17.93
N ASP A 105 1.97 0.26 -17.73
CA ASP A 105 2.41 -0.91 -16.94
C ASP A 105 3.46 -0.46 -15.89
N PRO A 106 3.26 -0.69 -14.58
CA PRO A 106 4.21 -0.30 -13.53
C PRO A 106 5.42 -1.24 -13.40
N THR A 107 5.50 -2.31 -14.20
CA THR A 107 6.58 -3.30 -14.11
C THR A 107 7.94 -2.68 -14.45
N THR A 108 8.93 -2.93 -13.58
CA THR A 108 10.34 -2.55 -13.76
C THR A 108 11.25 -3.68 -13.28
N ASP A 109 12.53 -3.66 -13.67
CA ASP A 109 13.53 -4.61 -13.17
C ASP A 109 13.67 -4.58 -11.65
N ALA A 110 13.44 -3.41 -11.03
CA ALA A 110 13.58 -3.20 -9.59
C ALA A 110 12.38 -3.73 -8.78
N ILE A 111 11.16 -3.55 -9.30
CA ILE A 111 9.93 -3.96 -8.60
C ILE A 111 9.48 -5.38 -8.96
N GLY A 112 9.94 -5.89 -10.10
CA GLY A 112 9.53 -7.17 -10.65
C GLY A 112 8.14 -7.12 -11.31
N PRO A 113 7.63 -8.28 -11.77
CA PRO A 113 6.34 -8.36 -12.44
C PRO A 113 5.19 -7.87 -11.54
N TRP A 114 4.39 -6.95 -12.07
CA TRP A 114 3.20 -6.44 -11.39
C TRP A 114 1.96 -6.63 -12.27
N PRO A 115 1.27 -7.77 -12.16
CA PRO A 115 0.12 -8.07 -13.00
C PRO A 115 -1.06 -7.16 -12.68
N SER A 116 -1.93 -6.94 -13.67
CA SER A 116 -3.24 -6.34 -13.43
C SER A 116 -4.03 -7.18 -12.42
N TYR A 117 -4.84 -6.50 -11.63
CA TYR A 117 -5.72 -7.02 -10.61
C TYR A 117 -6.80 -7.90 -11.24
N GLU A 118 -6.97 -9.09 -10.67
CA GLU A 118 -8.00 -10.05 -11.01
C GLU A 118 -8.76 -10.43 -9.73
N PRO A 119 -10.11 -10.46 -9.73
CA PRO A 119 -10.88 -10.83 -8.55
C PRO A 119 -10.59 -12.23 -8.01
N ASP A 120 -10.11 -13.18 -8.84
CA ASP A 120 -9.84 -14.54 -8.37
C ASP A 120 -8.53 -14.64 -7.58
N SER A 121 -7.49 -13.90 -7.99
CA SER A 121 -6.18 -13.94 -7.35
C SER A 121 -5.93 -12.78 -6.38
N ARG A 122 -6.65 -11.66 -6.53
CA ARG A 122 -6.55 -10.42 -5.75
C ARG A 122 -5.11 -10.05 -5.44
N ARG A 123 -4.24 -10.10 -6.46
CA ARG A 123 -2.83 -9.79 -6.30
C ARG A 123 -2.65 -8.30 -6.00
N VAL A 124 -1.86 -8.01 -4.98
CA VAL A 124 -1.54 -6.65 -4.53
C VAL A 124 -0.02 -6.53 -4.39
N MET A 125 0.58 -5.50 -4.98
CA MET A 125 2.00 -5.20 -4.77
C MET A 125 2.20 -4.64 -3.35
N ASP A 126 2.98 -5.31 -2.52
CA ASP A 126 3.41 -4.82 -1.23
C ASP A 126 4.63 -3.91 -1.43
N LEU A 127 4.47 -2.63 -1.11
CA LEU A 127 5.54 -1.63 -1.15
C LEU A 127 6.12 -1.48 0.26
N ASP A 128 7.22 -2.17 0.51
CA ASP A 128 7.97 -2.20 1.77
C ASP A 128 9.48 -2.22 1.47
N GLU A 129 10.34 -2.32 2.49
CA GLU A 129 11.80 -2.45 2.32
C GLU A 129 12.18 -3.58 1.36
N THR A 130 11.36 -4.64 1.32
CA THR A 130 11.37 -5.65 0.26
C THR A 130 10.00 -5.67 -0.39
N CYS A 131 9.93 -5.29 -1.67
CA CYS A 131 8.69 -5.31 -2.44
C CYS A 131 8.35 -6.74 -2.88
N GLY A 132 7.06 -7.03 -3.01
CA GLY A 132 6.60 -8.33 -3.50
C GLY A 132 5.09 -8.43 -3.64
N LEU A 133 4.62 -9.41 -4.43
CA LEU A 133 3.19 -9.64 -4.61
C LEU A 133 2.60 -10.44 -3.45
N LEU A 134 1.48 -9.96 -2.93
CA LEU A 134 0.61 -10.68 -1.99
C LEU A 134 -0.56 -11.28 -2.75
N ALA A 135 -0.97 -12.49 -2.37
CA ALA A 135 -2.19 -13.13 -2.86
C ALA A 135 -3.31 -12.93 -1.83
N ASP A 136 -4.39 -12.23 -2.23
CA ASP A 136 -5.58 -11.90 -1.41
C ASP A 136 -5.27 -11.56 0.06
N PRO A 137 -4.50 -10.48 0.31
CA PRO A 137 -4.11 -10.13 1.68
C PRO A 137 -5.34 -9.74 2.53
N GLU A 138 -5.38 -10.25 3.76
CA GLU A 138 -6.46 -10.02 4.73
C GLU A 138 -7.86 -10.40 4.19
N SER A 139 -7.96 -11.64 3.66
CA SER A 139 -9.17 -12.20 3.04
C SER A 139 -10.34 -12.33 4.02
N ASP A 140 -10.08 -12.80 5.25
CA ASP A 140 -11.11 -13.01 6.27
C ASP A 140 -11.70 -11.68 6.72
N GLU A 141 -10.84 -10.68 6.94
CA GLU A 141 -11.27 -9.32 7.23
C GLU A 141 -12.07 -8.74 6.07
N ARG A 142 -11.64 -8.95 4.82
CA ARG A 142 -12.38 -8.49 3.63
C ARG A 142 -13.79 -9.08 3.58
N LEU A 143 -13.92 -10.39 3.79
CA LEU A 143 -15.21 -11.09 3.78
C LEU A 143 -16.14 -10.61 4.91
N ALA A 144 -15.60 -10.17 6.04
CA ALA A 144 -16.42 -9.58 7.11
C ALA A 144 -17.14 -8.29 6.67
N TRP A 145 -16.70 -7.62 5.61
CA TRP A 145 -17.34 -6.42 5.04
C TRP A 145 -18.41 -6.72 3.99
N ASP A 146 -18.67 -7.99 3.65
CA ASP A 146 -19.70 -8.34 2.69
C ASP A 146 -21.08 -7.85 3.14
N GLY A 147 -21.80 -7.20 2.23
CA GLY A 147 -23.09 -6.57 2.51
C GLY A 147 -23.03 -5.29 3.37
N ARG A 148 -21.84 -4.78 3.72
CA ARG A 148 -21.65 -3.59 4.58
C ARG A 148 -21.04 -2.41 3.82
N ARG A 149 -21.51 -1.19 4.10
CA ARG A 149 -20.94 0.07 3.57
C ARG A 149 -20.24 0.86 4.66
#